data_AF-A0AAC9LDE2-F1
#
_entry.id   AF-A0AAC9LDE2-F1
#
_cell.length_a   1.000
_cell.length_b   1.000
_cell.length_c   1.000
_cell.angle_alpha   90.00
_cell.angle_beta   90.00
_cell.angle_gamma   90.00
#
_symmetry.space_group_name_H-M   'P 1'
#
loop_
_entity.id
_entity.type
_entity.pdbx_description
1 polymer ?
#
loop_
_entity_poly.entity_id
_entity_poly.type
_entity_poly.pdbx_seq_one_letter_code
_entity_poly.pdbx_strand_id
1 'polypeptide(L)'
;MKLTVGMLIDQLTAFDPEASVRLAFQPAWPLEYDVERVTGSHTPPGDDDLDDAPGVVWIGQGDHIGYLPETATDAMGWQRDQD
;
A
#
# COMPACT_ATOMS: atom_id res chain seq x y z
N MET A 1 7.48 4.86 -13.35
CA MET A 1 8.09 5.64 -12.25
C MET A 1 7.79 4.91 -10.96
N LYS A 2 8.74 4.81 -10.02
CA LYS A 2 8.51 4.15 -8.72
C LYS A 2 8.01 5.19 -7.71
N LEU A 3 7.02 4.84 -6.89
CA LEU A 3 6.59 5.68 -5.76
C LEU A 3 7.68 5.66 -4.69
N THR A 4 8.10 6.83 -4.20
CA THR A 4 9.04 6.95 -3.09
C THR A 4 8.32 7.29 -1.79
N VAL A 5 9.00 7.17 -0.65
CA VAL A 5 8.45 7.58 0.65
C VAL A 5 8.01 9.04 0.66
N GLY A 6 8.86 9.95 0.18
CA GLY A 6 8.54 11.38 0.12
C GLY A 6 7.30 11.66 -0.73
N MET A 7 7.20 11.03 -1.92
CA MET A 7 6.03 11.20 -2.77
C MET A 7 4.74 10.65 -2.14
N LEU A 8 4.83 9.52 -1.42
CA LEU A 8 3.69 8.96 -0.70
C LEU A 8 3.25 9.90 0.42
N ILE A 9 4.20 10.44 1.21
CA ILE A 9 3.92 11.43 2.24
C ILE A 9 3.22 12.64 1.62
N ASP A 10 3.77 13.21 0.55
CA ASP A 10 3.19 14.37 -0.13
C ASP A 10 1.74 14.10 -0.59
N GLN A 11 1.46 12.91 -1.15
CA GLN A 11 0.09 12.54 -1.53
C GLN A 11 -0.85 12.40 -0.33
N LEU A 12 -0.39 11.78 0.76
CA LEU A 12 -1.21 11.59 1.97
C LEU A 12 -1.54 12.92 2.68
N THR A 13 -0.66 13.93 2.59
CA THR A 13 -0.91 15.25 3.20
C THR A 13 -2.13 15.99 2.65
N ALA A 14 -2.68 15.56 1.51
CA ALA A 14 -3.90 16.13 0.94
C ALA A 14 -5.19 15.65 1.63
N PHE A 15 -5.13 14.60 2.46
CA PHE A 15 -6.28 14.00 3.14
C PHE A 15 -6.35 14.40 4.62
N ASP A 16 -7.48 14.09 5.27
CA ASP A 16 -7.64 14.26 6.72
C ASP A 16 -6.59 13.40 7.47
N PRO A 17 -5.73 14.00 8.32
CA PRO A 17 -4.70 13.26 9.04
C PRO A 17 -5.24 12.19 10.01
N GLU A 18 -6.51 12.27 10.42
CA GLU A 18 -7.14 11.28 11.28
C GLU A 18 -7.87 10.16 10.51
N ALA A 19 -7.88 10.23 9.17
CA ALA A 19 -8.47 9.19 8.34
C ALA A 19 -7.67 7.88 8.44
N SER A 20 -8.39 6.74 8.53
CA SER A 20 -7.76 5.43 8.49
C SER A 20 -7.23 5.11 7.10
N VAL A 21 -6.03 4.53 7.03
CA VAL A 21 -5.42 4.04 5.77
C VAL A 21 -5.69 2.55 5.62
N ARG A 22 -6.17 2.14 4.43
CA ARG A 22 -6.39 0.73 4.04
C ARG A 22 -5.58 0.37 2.80
N LEU A 23 -5.23 -0.91 2.67
CA LEU A 23 -4.64 -1.45 1.44
C LEU A 23 -5.76 -1.96 0.53
N ALA A 24 -5.90 -1.34 -0.63
CA ALA A 24 -6.69 -1.87 -1.72
C ALA A 24 -5.85 -2.91 -2.49
N PHE A 25 -6.43 -4.10 -2.73
CA PHE A 25 -5.73 -5.18 -3.41
C PHE A 25 -6.64 -5.90 -4.41
N GLN A 26 -6.02 -6.60 -5.37
CA GLN A 26 -6.67 -7.37 -6.44
C GLN A 26 -7.68 -6.55 -7.29
N PRO A 27 -7.25 -5.85 -8.35
CA PRO A 27 -8.15 -5.01 -9.16
C PRO A 27 -9.40 -5.71 -9.70
N ALA A 28 -9.31 -6.99 -10.07
CA ALA A 28 -10.46 -7.76 -10.57
C ALA A 28 -11.39 -8.27 -9.45
N TRP A 29 -10.91 -8.33 -8.20
CA TRP A 29 -11.68 -8.61 -6.99
C TRP A 29 -11.33 -7.55 -5.95
N PRO A 30 -11.85 -6.32 -6.03
CA PRO A 30 -11.40 -5.21 -5.20
C PRO A 30 -11.57 -5.52 -3.71
N LEU A 31 -10.48 -5.88 -3.03
CA LEU A 31 -10.45 -6.20 -1.61
C LEU A 31 -9.82 -5.07 -0.82
N GLU A 32 -10.24 -4.91 0.42
CA GLU A 32 -9.61 -4.01 1.39
C GLU A 32 -9.06 -4.76 2.59
N TYR A 33 -7.85 -4.37 2.99
CA TYR A 33 -7.12 -4.90 4.13
C TYR A 33 -6.66 -3.78 5.05
N ASP A 34 -6.46 -4.11 6.32
CA ASP A 34 -5.73 -3.25 7.24
C ASP A 34 -4.26 -3.10 6.83
N VAL A 35 -3.66 -2.00 7.30
CA VAL A 35 -2.21 -1.81 7.30
C VAL A 35 -1.69 -2.23 8.67
N GLU A 36 -0.83 -3.25 8.73
CA GLU A 36 -0.26 -3.71 10.00
C GLU A 36 1.02 -2.94 10.35
N ARG A 37 2.05 -3.05 9.52
CA ARG A 37 3.39 -2.50 9.80
C ARG A 37 4.01 -1.89 8.56
N VAL A 38 4.61 -0.71 8.73
CA VAL A 38 5.52 -0.13 7.74
C VAL A 38 6.95 -0.39 8.20
N THR A 39 7.78 -1.02 7.38
CA THR A 39 9.17 -1.37 7.72
C THR A 39 10.11 -1.15 6.55
N GLY A 40 11.34 -0.71 6.80
CA GLY A 40 12.39 -0.57 5.79
C GLY A 40 13.45 -1.66 5.91
N SER A 41 14.26 -1.79 4.86
CA SER A 41 15.43 -2.68 4.87
C SER A 41 16.41 -2.18 5.91
N HIS A 42 16.76 -3.01 6.89
CA HIS A 42 17.80 -2.69 7.85
C HIS A 42 19.05 -3.47 7.48
N THR A 43 19.59 -3.25 6.28
CA THR A 43 20.89 -3.81 5.93
C THR A 43 21.96 -3.09 6.75
N PRO A 44 22.65 -3.75 7.68
CA PRO A 44 23.80 -3.16 8.34
C PRO A 44 24.86 -2.82 7.29
N PRO A 45 25.67 -1.77 7.47
CA PRO A 45 26.79 -1.50 6.57
C PRO A 45 27.72 -2.73 6.48
N GLY A 46 27.90 -3.26 5.26
CA GLY A 46 28.83 -4.38 4.99
C GLY A 46 28.18 -5.77 4.90
N ASP A 47 26.86 -5.87 4.95
CA ASP A 47 26.13 -7.09 4.60
C ASP A 47 25.68 -6.99 3.13
N ASP A 48 26.35 -7.74 2.24
CA ASP A 48 26.11 -7.72 0.78
C ASP A 48 24.99 -8.70 0.38
N ASP A 49 24.13 -9.12 1.31
CA ASP A 49 22.94 -9.91 0.98
C ASP A 49 21.97 -9.05 0.15
N LEU A 50 22.00 -9.27 -1.16
CA LEU A 50 21.33 -8.49 -2.22
C LEU A 50 19.78 -8.52 -2.16
N ASP A 51 19.20 -9.27 -1.22
CA ASP A 51 17.75 -9.42 -1.10
C ASP A 51 17.07 -8.26 -0.36
N ASP A 52 17.81 -7.50 0.44
CA ASP A 52 17.34 -6.22 0.98
C ASP A 52 17.66 -5.12 -0.04
N ALA A 53 16.70 -4.73 -0.88
CA ALA A 53 16.85 -3.58 -1.75
C ALA A 53 17.01 -2.31 -0.88
N PRO A 54 18.21 -1.71 -0.77
CA PRO A 54 18.44 -0.63 0.17
C PRO A 54 17.54 0.56 -0.19
N GLY A 55 16.82 1.06 0.81
CA GLY A 55 15.89 2.19 0.64
C GLY A 55 14.50 1.81 0.12
N VAL A 56 14.14 0.53 0.11
CA VAL A 56 12.75 0.09 -0.06
C VAL A 56 12.05 0.03 1.31
N VAL A 57 10.77 0.39 1.31
CA VAL A 57 9.90 0.31 2.47
C VAL A 57 8.71 -0.57 2.10
N TRP A 58 8.39 -1.51 2.98
CA TRP A 58 7.28 -2.45 2.82
C TRP A 58 6.13 -2.04 3.74
N ILE A 59 4.92 -2.17 3.23
CA ILE A 59 3.68 -2.04 3.98
C ILE A 59 3.11 -3.44 4.12
N GLY A 60 3.14 -3.97 5.33
CA GLY A 60 2.56 -5.26 5.68
C GLY A 60 1.04 -5.22 5.58
N GLN A 61 0.48 -6.19 4.86
CA GLN A 61 -0.95 -6.42 4.80
C GLN A 61 -1.43 -7.00 6.13
N GLY A 62 -2.38 -6.33 6.77
CA GLY A 62 -3.08 -6.81 7.96
C GLY A 62 -4.31 -7.66 7.61
N ASP A 63 -5.31 -7.61 8.49
CA ASP A 63 -6.53 -8.39 8.36
C ASP A 63 -7.35 -8.00 7.12
N HIS A 64 -8.03 -9.00 6.54
CA HIS A 64 -9.02 -8.77 5.49
C HIS A 64 -10.27 -8.16 6.11
N ILE A 65 -10.72 -7.03 5.58
CA ILE A 65 -11.91 -6.32 6.07
C ILE A 65 -13.12 -6.68 5.20
N GLY A 66 -12.95 -6.67 3.88
CA GLY A 66 -14.06 -6.90 2.95
C GLY A 66 -13.73 -6.54 1.51
N TYR A 67 -14.77 -6.18 0.78
CA TYR A 67 -14.63 -5.61 -0.56
C TYR A 67 -14.44 -4.10 -0.46
N LEU A 68 -13.60 -3.56 -1.33
CA LEU A 68 -13.40 -2.13 -1.46
C LEU A 68 -14.74 -1.45 -1.84
N PRO A 69 -15.08 -0.30 -1.21
CA PRO A 69 -16.27 0.46 -1.58
C PRO A 69 -16.29 0.83 -3.07
N GLU A 70 -17.48 0.95 -3.66
CA GLU A 70 -17.63 1.26 -5.10
C GLU A 70 -16.96 2.57 -5.48
N THR A 71 -17.12 3.62 -4.67
CA THR A 71 -16.47 4.92 -4.92
C THR A 71 -14.94 4.85 -4.97
N ALA A 72 -14.33 4.02 -4.12
CA ALA A 72 -12.89 3.79 -4.11
C ALA A 72 -12.46 2.90 -5.28
N THR A 73 -13.27 1.90 -5.63
CA THR A 73 -13.06 1.01 -6.80
C THR A 73 -13.06 1.83 -8.10
N ASP A 74 -14.06 2.70 -8.28
CA ASP A 74 -14.19 3.59 -9.43
C ASP A 74 -13.05 4.60 -9.51
N ALA A 75 -12.66 5.20 -8.37
CA ALA A 75 -11.54 6.14 -8.31
C ALA A 75 -10.20 5.48 -8.70
N MET A 76 -10.05 4.18 -8.49
CA MET A 76 -8.89 3.40 -8.92
C MET A 76 -9.01 2.88 -10.37
N GLY A 77 -10.16 3.06 -11.01
CA GLY A 77 -10.45 2.53 -12.35
C GLY A 77 -10.52 1.01 -12.39
N TRP A 78 -10.83 0.37 -11.25
CA TRP A 78 -10.91 -1.08 -11.14
C TRP A 78 -12.29 -1.55 -11.60
N GLN A 79 -12.33 -2.66 -12.35
CA GLN A 79 -13.57 -3.29 -12.77
C GLN A 79 -13.70 -4.59 -11.98
N ARG A 80 -14.84 -4.77 -11.32
CA ARG A 80 -15.25 -6.13 -10.94
C ARG A 80 -15.53 -6.83 -12.26
N ASP A 81 -14.80 -7.90 -12.57
CA ASP A 81 -15.24 -8.80 -13.63
C ASP A 81 -16.62 -9.31 -13.19
N GLN A 82 -17.66 -8.74 -13.77
CA GLN A 82 -19.01 -9.26 -13.69
C GLN A 82 -19.00 -10.46 -14.64
N ASP A 83 -19.19 -11.66 -14.11
CA ASP A 83 -19.49 -12.86 -14.89
C ASP A 83 -20.60 -12.59 -15.93
#